data_AF-A0A6G3X126-F1
#
_entry.id   AF-A0A6G3X126-F1
#
_cell.length_a   1.000
_cell.length_b   1.000
_cell.length_c   1.000
_cell.angle_alpha   90.00
_cell.angle_beta   90.00
_cell.angle_gamma   90.00
#
_symmetry.space_group_name_H-M   'P 1'
#
loop_
_entity.id
_entity.type
_entity.pdbx_description
1 polymer ?
#
loop_
_entity_poly.entity_id
_entity_poly.type
_entity_poly.pdbx_seq_one_letter_code
_entity_poly.pdbx_strand_id
1 'polypeptide(L)' 'MSTLTYPEVGATRLGPLPRGYHHLHHRTRIGRGGADFAAAGAAVTEWRMHRASGARVEATARRAEPGGSVRVSL' A
#
# COMPACT_ATOMS: atom_id res chain seq x y z
N MET A 1 -10.63 -6.33 16.41
CA MET A 1 -9.69 -5.39 15.75
C MET A 1 -8.38 -5.45 16.52
N SER A 2 -7.26 -5.78 15.88
CA SER A 2 -5.97 -5.80 16.58
C SER A 2 -5.48 -4.36 16.78
N THR A 3 -5.02 -4.06 17.99
CA THR A 3 -4.32 -2.82 18.30
C THR A 3 -3.10 -2.68 17.39
N LEU A 4 -3.00 -1.57 16.67
CA LEU A 4 -1.80 -1.26 15.89
C LEU A 4 -0.63 -1.07 16.87
N THR A 5 0.54 -1.61 16.53
CA THR A 5 1.74 -1.52 17.38
C THR A 5 2.47 -0.18 17.26
N TYR A 6 2.00 0.72 16.38
CA TYR A 6 2.57 2.05 16.14
C TYR A 6 1.59 3.14 16.60
N PRO A 7 2.04 4.14 17.37
CA PRO A 7 1.17 5.15 17.95
C PRO A 7 0.64 6.18 16.94
N GLU A 8 1.30 6.35 15.79
CA GLU A 8 1.04 7.45 14.85
C GLU A 8 -0.03 7.14 13.80
N VAL A 9 -1.20 6.66 14.25
CA VAL A 9 -2.34 6.32 13.38
C VAL A 9 -2.82 7.57 12.62
N GLY A 10 -2.77 7.51 11.28
CA GLY A 10 -3.23 8.61 10.43
C GLY A 10 -2.29 9.81 10.34
N ALA A 11 -1.07 9.72 10.86
CA ALA A 11 -0.13 10.85 10.91
C ALA A 11 0.32 11.39 9.54
N THR A 12 0.08 10.65 8.45
CA THR A 12 0.31 11.11 7.08
C THR A 12 -0.74 12.11 6.57
N ARG A 13 -1.88 12.30 7.27
CA ARG A 13 -3.00 13.13 6.79
C ARG A 13 -2.77 14.63 6.95
N LEU A 14 -2.21 15.07 8.07
CA LEU A 14 -2.19 16.50 8.47
C LEU A 14 -0.77 17.07 8.64
N GLY A 15 0.25 16.22 8.73
CA GLY A 15 1.64 16.65 8.99
C GLY A 15 1.82 17.38 10.33
N PRO A 16 3.08 17.66 10.74
CA PRO A 16 4.33 17.13 10.19
C PRO A 16 4.46 15.62 10.40
N LEU A 17 5.21 14.92 9.52
CA LEU A 17 5.38 13.48 9.63
C LEU A 17 6.20 13.11 10.89
N PRO A 18 5.88 12.02 11.60
CA PRO A 18 6.59 11.63 12.81
C PRO A 18 8.08 11.39 12.56
N ARG A 19 8.93 11.86 13.47
CA ARG A 19 10.38 11.63 13.41
C ARG A 19 10.73 10.14 13.55
N GLY A 20 11.89 9.74 13.05
CA GLY A 20 12.39 8.37 13.16
C GLY A 20 11.96 7.41 12.04
N TYR A 21 11.09 7.86 11.13
CA TYR A 21 10.74 7.12 9.91
C TYR A 21 11.55 7.62 8.70
N HIS A 22 11.83 6.72 7.76
CA HIS A 22 12.29 7.09 6.43
C HIS A 22 11.11 7.61 5.61
N HIS A 23 10.90 8.93 5.60
CA HIS A 23 9.83 9.53 4.82
C HIS A 23 10.14 9.48 3.32
N LEU A 24 9.17 9.06 2.51
CA LEU A 24 9.25 9.08 1.06
C LEU A 24 8.22 10.04 0.49
N HIS A 25 8.68 11.09 -0.20
CA HIS A 25 7.82 12.03 -0.93
C HIS A 25 8.00 11.82 -2.43
N HIS A 26 7.17 10.94 -3.02
CA HIS A 26 7.17 10.72 -4.46
C HIS A 26 5.77 10.92 -5.02
N ARG A 27 5.67 11.69 -6.12
CA ARG A 27 4.41 11.90 -6.83
C ARG A 27 4.63 11.70 -8.32
N THR A 28 3.89 10.76 -8.88
CA THR A 28 3.86 10.51 -10.31
C THR A 28 2.41 10.43 -10.80
N ARG A 29 2.17 10.83 -12.05
CA ARG A 29 0.85 10.75 -12.65
C ARG A 29 0.70 9.40 -13.33
N ILE A 30 -0.26 8.62 -12.87
CA ILE A 30 -0.51 7.26 -13.37
C ILE A 30 -1.57 7.19 -14.48
N GLY A 31 -2.34 8.27 -14.70
CA GLY A 31 -3.40 8.34 -15.71
C GLY A 31 -4.37 9.50 -15.51
N ARG A 32 -5.48 9.50 -16.25
CA ARG A 32 -6.59 10.46 -16.18
C ARG A 32 -7.95 9.76 -16.32
N GLY A 33 -8.84 10.01 -15.36
CA GLY A 33 -10.22 9.52 -15.41
C GLY A 33 -10.44 8.17 -14.73
N GLY A 34 -11.70 7.69 -14.79
CA GLY A 34 -12.15 6.53 -14.02
C GLY A 34 -11.52 5.20 -14.44
N ALA A 35 -11.25 5.00 -15.73
CA ALA A 35 -10.63 3.76 -16.22
C ALA A 35 -9.22 3.58 -15.64
N ASP A 36 -8.40 4.63 -15.69
CA ASP A 36 -7.04 4.61 -15.13
C ASP A 36 -7.06 4.46 -13.60
N PHE A 37 -8.03 5.09 -12.93
CA PHE A 37 -8.22 4.91 -11.49
C PHE A 37 -8.56 3.45 -11.13
N ALA A 38 -9.48 2.83 -11.87
CA ALA A 38 -9.85 1.44 -11.67
C ALA A 38 -8.67 0.48 -11.94
N ALA A 39 -7.89 0.74 -13.00
CA ALA A 39 -6.70 -0.03 -13.32
C ALA A 39 -5.63 0.08 -12.23
N ALA A 40 -5.39 1.29 -11.71
CA ALA A 40 -4.47 1.52 -10.60
C ALA A 40 -4.93 0.82 -9.32
N GLY A 41 -6.22 0.93 -8.96
CA GLY A 41 -6.80 0.24 -7.82
C GLY A 41 -6.66 -1.27 -7.92
N ALA A 42 -6.91 -1.84 -9.10
CA ALA A 42 -6.69 -3.27 -9.37
C ALA A 42 -5.19 -3.64 -9.24
N ALA A 43 -4.27 -2.82 -9.74
CA ALA A 43 -2.84 -3.09 -9.64
C ALA A 43 -2.34 -3.13 -8.19
N VAL A 44 -2.89 -2.28 -7.31
CA VAL A 44 -2.59 -2.30 -5.87
C VAL A 44 -3.24 -3.51 -5.21
N THR A 45 -4.56 -3.67 -5.38
CA THR A 45 -5.33 -4.70 -4.66
C THR A 45 -5.06 -6.12 -5.15
N GLU A 46 -4.55 -6.31 -6.37
CA GLU A 46 -4.14 -7.62 -6.90
C GLU A 46 -2.62 -7.82 -6.88
N TRP A 47 -1.91 -7.09 -6.01
CA TRP A 47 -0.49 -7.25 -5.71
C TRP A 47 0.50 -6.93 -6.83
N ARG A 48 0.03 -6.47 -8.00
CA ARG A 48 0.89 -6.16 -9.16
C ARG A 48 1.90 -5.06 -8.86
N MET A 49 1.47 -3.98 -8.21
CA MET A 49 2.35 -2.87 -7.81
C MET A 49 3.45 -3.35 -6.85
N HIS A 50 3.09 -4.16 -5.86
CA HIS A 50 4.04 -4.66 -4.85
C HIS A 50 5.09 -5.58 -5.46
N ARG A 51 4.70 -6.48 -6.37
CA ARG A 51 5.66 -7.32 -7.11
C ARG A 51 6.60 -6.48 -7.99
N ALA A 52 6.07 -5.44 -8.63
CA ALA A 52 6.86 -4.54 -9.45
C ALA A 52 7.88 -3.70 -8.66
N SER A 53 7.73 -3.58 -7.33
CA SER A 53 8.72 -2.92 -6.48
C SER A 53 9.93 -3.81 -6.15
N GLY A 54 9.98 -5.04 -6.67
CA GLY A 54 10.99 -6.05 -6.35
C GLY A 54 10.67 -6.88 -5.11
N ALA A 55 9.55 -6.63 -4.43
CA ALA A 55 9.15 -7.44 -3.28
C ALA A 55 8.56 -8.79 -3.73
N ARG A 56 8.93 -9.85 -3.01
CA ARG A 56 8.23 -11.14 -3.11
C ARG A 56 6.96 -11.05 -2.29
N VAL A 57 5.84 -11.43 -2.89
CA VAL A 57 4.52 -11.37 -2.25
C VAL A 57 3.86 -12.75 -2.33
N GLU A 58 3.55 -13.34 -1.19
CA GLU A 58 2.76 -14.57 -1.08
C GLU A 58 1.46 -14.23 -0.37
N ALA A 59 0.34 -14.26 -1.09
CA ALA A 59 -0.98 -13.90 -0.56
C ALA A 59 -1.91 -15.10 -0.69
N THR A 60 -2.77 -15.30 0.30
CA THR A 60 -3.78 -16.38 0.27
C THR A 60 -4.94 -16.08 -0.69
N ALA A 61 -5.12 -14.83 -1.07
CA ALA A 61 -6.16 -14.39 -1.99
C ALA A 61 -5.55 -13.62 -3.17
N ARG A 62 -6.16 -13.78 -4.35
CA ARG A 62 -5.76 -13.02 -5.55
C ARG A 62 -5.88 -11.51 -5.34
N ARG A 63 -6.94 -11.09 -4.65
CA ARG A 63 -7.24 -9.69 -4.34
C ARG A 63 -7.23 -9.49 -2.83
N ALA A 64 -6.72 -8.35 -2.38
CA ALA A 64 -6.73 -7.97 -0.98
C ALA A 64 -8.17 -7.92 -0.44
N GLU A 65 -8.40 -8.66 0.64
CA GLU A 65 -9.69 -8.76 1.30
C GLU A 65 -9.51 -8.80 2.83
N PRO A 66 -10.48 -8.30 3.61
CA PRO A 66 -10.41 -8.38 5.07
C PRO A 66 -10.23 -9.82 5.55
N GLY A 67 -9.29 -10.03 6.48
CA GLY A 67 -8.96 -11.36 7.01
C GLY A 67 -8.01 -12.19 6.14
N GLY A 68 -7.73 -11.75 4.90
CA GLY A 68 -6.70 -12.35 4.06
C GLY A 68 -5.29 -12.19 4.66
N SER A 69 -4.44 -13.19 4.44
CA SER A 69 -3.04 -13.14 4.88
C SER A 69 -2.10 -12.89 3.71
N VAL A 70 -1.07 -12.10 3.96
CA VAL A 70 0.00 -11.80 3.00
C VAL A 70 1.35 -11.83 3.70
N ARG A 71 2.31 -12.50 3.07
CA ARG A 71 3.73 -12.48 3.45
C ARG A 71 4.49 -11.69 2.39
N VAL A 72 5.32 -10.76 2.86
CA VAL A 72 6.18 -9.93 2.01
C VAL A 72 7.63 -10.16 2.42
N SER A 73 8.51 -10.38 1.44
CA SER A 73 9.95 -10.53 1.63
C SER A 73 10.72 -9.85 0.49
N LEU A 74 12.04 -9.71 0.65
CA LEU A 74 12.98 -9.23 -0.36
C LEU A 74 13.64 -10.42 -1.05
#